data_AF-A0AAW5VBF5-F1
#
_entry.id   AF-A0AAW5VBF5-F1
#
_cell.length_a   1.000
_cell.length_b   1.000
_cell.length_c   1.000
_cell.angle_alpha   90.00
_cell.angle_beta   90.00
_cell.angle_gamma   90.00
#
_symmetry.space_group_name_H-M   'P 1'
#
loop_
_entity.id
_entity.type
_entity.pdbx_description
1 polymer ?
#
loop_
_entity_poly.entity_id
_entity_poly.type
_entity_poly.pdbx_seq_one_letter_code
_entity_poly.pdbx_strand_id
1 'polypeptide(L)'
;MSVKELFLSYWKSPVLSSEEETIEVLKKEKKQKLGQIESRLESLEILIANDKLADANILLKYVVYDLVNFYQNLNGKKEIPKDSDLSSFQLPETKSKAFQFLKNFNHQVEVSETKINEIFDGCLFTYHYLINESKSFFRSKMETKLDRFKQIRKIRIIVVSSILLLSLISVLYYQYKFPVLKDQSIKMYTFLDKEHPQTSESLMVSLPVSKTGVGVWNEYVFTLPETMSQFGGLRIDPLEQRGIRFVLDDLQILDANGKVLYSKKITVSQSLLPEDYQDFLEISDIKTAGKQLPGELVEMISTGRDPKILLVFPKLENAKTIKVKMKYIEAHKVKKK
;
A
#
# COMPACT_ATOMS: atom_id res chain seq x y z
N MET A 1 18.90 -24.99 -13.98
CA MET A 1 17.52 -24.66 -14.40
C MET A 1 17.60 -23.64 -15.51
N SER A 2 17.19 -24.01 -16.72
CA SER A 2 17.22 -23.12 -17.87
C SER A 2 15.95 -22.24 -17.95
N VAL A 3 16.04 -21.09 -18.62
CA VAL A 3 14.87 -20.25 -18.91
C VAL A 3 13.81 -21.02 -19.70
N LYS A 4 14.21 -21.93 -20.59
CA LYS A 4 13.29 -22.79 -21.34
C LYS A 4 12.48 -23.71 -20.42
N GLU A 5 13.10 -24.32 -19.43
CA GLU A 5 12.40 -25.19 -18.46
C GLU A 5 11.35 -24.40 -17.65
N LEU A 6 11.65 -23.13 -17.32
CA LEU A 6 10.73 -22.26 -16.61
C LEU A 6 9.46 -21.93 -17.40
N PHE A 7 9.49 -21.87 -18.73
CA PHE A 7 8.30 -21.54 -19.53
C PHE A 7 7.65 -22.72 -20.25
N LEU A 8 8.41 -23.79 -20.55
CA LEU A 8 7.95 -24.90 -21.39
C LEU A 8 7.65 -26.21 -20.63
N SER A 9 7.93 -26.30 -19.32
CA SER A 9 7.58 -27.51 -18.55
C SER A 9 6.07 -27.70 -18.34
N TYR A 10 5.63 -28.95 -18.27
CA TYR A 10 4.22 -29.33 -18.06
C TYR A 10 3.66 -28.81 -16.73
N TRP A 11 2.37 -28.45 -16.72
CA TRP A 11 1.63 -27.99 -15.54
C TRP A 11 1.10 -29.11 -14.64
N LYS A 12 1.15 -30.36 -15.12
CA LYS A 12 0.77 -31.54 -14.34
C LYS A 12 1.95 -31.98 -13.47
N SER A 13 1.64 -32.44 -12.26
CA SER A 13 2.65 -33.05 -11.39
C SER A 13 3.32 -34.23 -12.11
N PRO A 14 4.65 -34.39 -11.97
CA PRO A 14 5.35 -35.52 -12.57
C PRO A 14 4.90 -36.83 -11.93
N VAL A 15 4.90 -37.91 -12.71
CA VAL A 15 4.76 -39.28 -12.18
C VAL A 15 6.08 -39.66 -11.52
N LEU A 16 5.99 -40.13 -10.27
CA LEU A 16 7.14 -40.53 -9.47
C LEU A 16 7.49 -42.01 -9.72
N SER A 17 8.77 -42.36 -9.62
CA SER A 17 9.17 -43.77 -9.50
C SER A 17 8.89 -44.29 -8.09
N SER A 18 8.81 -45.61 -7.92
CA SER A 18 8.64 -46.23 -6.59
C SER A 18 9.72 -45.80 -5.59
N GLU A 19 10.95 -45.61 -6.05
CA GLU A 19 12.04 -45.06 -5.24
C GLU A 19 11.76 -43.61 -4.81
N GLU A 20 11.34 -42.75 -5.73
CA GLU A 20 10.98 -41.35 -5.41
C GLU A 20 9.78 -41.27 -4.45
N GLU A 21 8.81 -42.17 -4.56
CA GLU A 21 7.68 -42.26 -3.62
C GLU A 21 8.15 -42.57 -2.20
N THR A 22 9.04 -43.57 -2.02
CA THR A 22 9.60 -43.87 -0.70
C THR A 22 10.38 -42.69 -0.12
N ILE A 23 11.13 -41.96 -0.96
CA ILE A 23 11.83 -40.75 -0.56
C ILE A 23 10.85 -39.66 -0.09
N GLU A 24 9.74 -39.44 -0.79
CA GLU A 24 8.73 -38.46 -0.38
C GLU A 24 8.04 -38.84 0.94
N VAL A 25 7.78 -40.13 1.18
CA VAL A 25 7.26 -40.62 2.46
C VAL A 25 8.25 -40.32 3.58
N LEU A 26 9.53 -40.66 3.41
CA LEU A 26 10.58 -40.39 4.40
C LEU A 26 10.75 -38.90 4.68
N LYS A 27 10.69 -38.03 3.65
CA LYS A 27 10.70 -36.58 3.83
C LYS A 27 9.50 -36.12 4.64
N LYS A 28 8.31 -36.65 4.37
CA LYS A 28 7.07 -36.30 5.08
C LYS A 28 7.18 -36.68 6.55
N GLU A 29 7.64 -37.89 6.85
CA GLU A 29 7.86 -38.36 8.23
C GLU A 29 8.87 -37.48 8.98
N LYS A 30 10.01 -37.17 8.37
CA LYS A 30 11.03 -36.30 8.98
C LYS A 30 10.50 -34.88 9.22
N LYS A 31 9.74 -34.31 8.28
CA LYS A 31 9.09 -33.00 8.46
C LYS A 31 8.03 -33.04 9.57
N GLN A 32 7.27 -34.11 9.67
CA GLN A 32 6.29 -34.31 10.74
C GLN A 32 6.96 -34.42 12.11
N LYS A 33 8.07 -35.17 12.22
CA LYS A 33 8.87 -35.22 13.45
C LYS A 33 9.40 -33.84 13.85
N LEU A 34 9.90 -33.03 12.91
CA LEU A 34 10.29 -31.64 13.20
C LEU A 34 9.12 -30.79 13.71
N GLY A 35 7.95 -30.88 13.07
CA GLY A 35 6.76 -30.15 13.54
C GLY A 35 6.28 -30.59 14.92
N GLN A 36 6.47 -31.86 15.29
CA GLN A 36 6.20 -32.34 16.66
C GLN A 36 7.19 -31.76 17.67
N ILE A 37 8.46 -31.62 17.30
CA ILE A 37 9.48 -30.97 18.14
C ILE A 37 9.14 -29.50 18.33
N GLU A 38 8.77 -28.79 17.26
CA GLU A 38 8.32 -27.40 17.30
C GLU A 38 7.16 -27.20 18.26
N SER A 39 6.11 -27.99 18.13
CA SER A 39 4.94 -27.92 19.01
C SER A 39 5.29 -28.18 20.49
N ARG A 40 6.26 -29.07 20.77
CA ARG A 40 6.76 -29.29 22.14
C ARG A 40 7.60 -28.13 22.66
N LEU A 41 8.40 -27.49 21.80
CA LEU A 41 9.15 -26.28 22.15
C LEU A 41 8.22 -25.11 22.47
N GLU A 42 7.17 -24.90 21.68
CA GLU A 42 6.13 -23.90 21.95
C GLU A 42 5.41 -24.20 23.28
N SER A 43 5.07 -25.47 23.52
CA SER A 43 4.44 -25.88 24.79
C SER A 43 5.37 -25.62 25.98
N LEU A 44 6.67 -25.84 25.81
CA LEU A 44 7.68 -25.58 26.82
C LEU A 44 7.83 -24.08 27.10
N GLU A 45 7.83 -23.24 26.07
CA GLU A 45 7.83 -21.77 26.19
C GLU A 45 6.63 -21.30 27.03
N ILE A 46 5.44 -21.84 26.75
CA ILE A 46 4.20 -21.53 27.49
C ILE A 46 4.32 -21.96 28.95
N LEU A 47 4.89 -23.14 29.24
CA LEU A 47 5.06 -23.62 30.62
C LEU A 47 6.03 -22.74 31.42
N ILE A 48 7.15 -22.33 30.79
CA ILE A 48 8.13 -21.43 31.39
C ILE A 48 7.50 -20.06 31.65
N ALA A 49 6.78 -19.49 30.68
CA ALA A 49 6.14 -18.17 30.80
C ALA A 49 5.03 -18.11 31.87
N ASN A 50 4.49 -19.26 32.29
CA ASN A 50 3.47 -19.37 33.34
C ASN A 50 4.03 -19.91 34.66
N ASP A 51 5.35 -19.89 34.85
CA ASP A 51 6.05 -20.36 36.06
C ASP A 51 5.75 -21.82 36.45
N LYS A 52 5.34 -22.66 35.49
CA LYS A 52 5.10 -24.10 35.70
C LYS A 52 6.39 -24.91 35.55
N LEU A 53 7.37 -24.61 36.40
CA LEU A 53 8.75 -25.09 36.26
C LEU A 53 8.91 -26.62 36.34
N ALA A 54 8.09 -27.30 37.16
CA ALA A 54 8.13 -28.76 37.27
C ALA A 54 7.70 -29.45 35.96
N ASP A 55 6.59 -28.98 35.37
CA ASP A 55 6.08 -29.47 34.09
C ASP A 55 7.04 -29.12 32.95
N ALA A 56 7.60 -27.90 32.97
CA ALA A 56 8.60 -27.44 32.02
C ALA A 56 9.86 -28.33 32.06
N ASN A 57 10.36 -28.66 33.26
CA ASN A 57 11.54 -29.52 33.42
C ASN A 57 11.30 -30.94 32.86
N ILE A 58 10.10 -31.50 33.07
CA ILE A 58 9.73 -32.80 32.48
C ILE A 58 9.73 -32.73 30.96
N LEU A 59 9.04 -31.73 30.39
CA LEU A 59 8.93 -31.59 28.94
C LEU A 59 10.28 -31.28 28.29
N LEU A 60 11.11 -30.45 28.92
CA LEU A 60 12.45 -30.12 28.50
C LEU A 60 13.29 -31.38 28.30
N LYS A 61 13.26 -32.32 29.25
CA LYS A 61 14.00 -33.60 29.13
C LYS A 61 13.58 -34.33 27.85
N TYR A 62 12.29 -34.45 27.55
CA TYR A 62 11.82 -35.09 26.33
C TYR A 62 12.30 -34.37 25.06
N VAL A 63 12.20 -33.04 25.04
CA VAL A 63 12.64 -32.21 23.90
C VAL A 63 14.12 -32.42 23.59
N VAL A 64 14.97 -32.51 24.62
CA VAL A 64 16.41 -32.77 24.44
C VAL A 64 16.64 -34.09 23.70
N TYR A 65 15.99 -35.18 24.12
CA TYR A 65 16.10 -36.47 23.42
C TYR A 65 15.50 -36.41 22.01
N ASP A 66 14.39 -35.70 21.80
CA ASP A 66 13.79 -35.58 20.48
C ASP A 66 14.75 -34.89 19.50
N LEU A 67 15.43 -33.82 19.91
CA LEU A 67 16.43 -33.11 19.11
C LEU A 67 17.64 -34.00 18.78
N VAL A 68 18.17 -34.70 19.78
CA VAL A 68 19.31 -35.62 19.61
C VAL A 68 18.94 -36.78 18.68
N ASN A 69 17.81 -37.44 18.93
CA ASN A 69 17.38 -38.59 18.13
C ASN A 69 16.98 -38.18 16.72
N PHE A 70 16.43 -36.99 16.52
CA PHE A 70 16.20 -36.46 15.19
C PHE A 70 17.52 -36.32 14.41
N TYR A 71 18.57 -35.77 15.03
CA TYR A 71 19.90 -35.68 14.42
C TYR A 71 20.51 -37.05 14.11
N GLN A 72 20.41 -38.02 15.04
CA GLN A 72 20.87 -39.39 14.81
C GLN A 72 20.14 -40.03 13.63
N ASN A 73 18.81 -39.92 13.60
CA ASN A 73 17.97 -40.43 12.53
C ASN A 73 18.24 -39.76 11.17
N LEU A 74 18.63 -38.48 11.17
CA LEU A 74 19.03 -37.75 9.96
C LEU A 74 20.33 -38.32 9.36
N ASN A 75 21.25 -38.76 10.22
CA ASN A 75 22.54 -39.35 9.82
C ASN A 75 22.52 -40.88 9.70
N GLY A 76 21.34 -41.52 9.79
CA GLY A 76 21.21 -42.98 9.70
C GLY A 76 21.76 -43.74 10.92
N LYS A 77 21.98 -43.05 12.04
CA LYS A 77 22.41 -43.64 13.31
C LYS A 77 21.19 -44.11 14.11
N LYS A 78 21.41 -45.08 15.02
CA LYS A 78 20.36 -45.62 15.89
C LYS A 78 19.86 -44.56 16.88
N GLU A 79 18.57 -44.62 17.21
CA GLU A 79 17.98 -43.77 18.25
C GLU A 79 18.55 -44.15 19.62
N ILE A 80 18.83 -43.15 20.43
CA ILE A 80 19.27 -43.26 21.81
C ILE A 80 18.01 -43.43 22.68
N PRO A 81 17.90 -44.50 23.49
CA PRO A 81 16.76 -44.70 24.37
C PRO A 81 16.53 -43.49 25.27
N LYS A 82 15.26 -43.14 25.49
CA LYS A 82 14.89 -42.16 26.51
C LYS A 82 15.43 -42.65 27.85
N ASP A 83 15.96 -41.75 28.65
CA ASP A 83 16.60 -42.03 29.95
C ASP A 83 18.02 -42.62 29.92
N SER A 84 18.60 -42.84 28.74
CA SER A 84 20.00 -43.28 28.64
C SER A 84 21.00 -42.13 28.63
N ASP A 85 22.25 -42.39 29.02
CA ASP A 85 23.27 -41.35 29.08
C ASP A 85 23.62 -40.79 27.68
N LEU A 86 23.45 -39.47 27.55
CA LEU A 86 23.76 -38.71 26.34
C LEU A 86 25.27 -38.48 26.16
N SER A 87 26.12 -38.91 27.09
CA SER A 87 27.59 -38.84 26.96
C SER A 87 28.13 -39.55 25.71
N SER A 88 27.41 -40.55 25.21
CA SER A 88 27.74 -41.28 23.97
C SER A 88 27.41 -40.50 22.69
N PHE A 89 26.69 -39.37 22.79
CA PHE A 89 26.36 -38.53 21.66
C PHE A 89 27.58 -37.73 21.18
N GLN A 90 28.02 -37.99 19.96
CA GLN A 90 29.05 -37.19 19.31
C GLN A 90 28.46 -35.89 18.79
N LEU A 91 28.91 -34.76 19.35
CA LEU A 91 28.53 -33.44 18.88
C LEU A 91 28.94 -33.25 17.41
N PRO A 92 28.09 -32.62 16.57
CA PRO A 92 28.45 -32.32 15.20
C PRO A 92 29.71 -31.43 15.14
N GLU A 93 30.69 -31.81 14.32
CA GLU A 93 31.89 -31.00 14.03
C GLU A 93 31.53 -29.80 13.13
N THR A 94 30.75 -28.87 13.65
CA THR A 94 30.32 -27.66 12.95
C THR A 94 30.66 -26.43 13.78
N LYS A 95 30.80 -25.27 13.12
CA LYS A 95 30.95 -23.97 13.81
C LYS A 95 29.68 -23.55 14.58
N SER A 96 28.63 -24.37 14.56
CA SER A 96 27.35 -24.11 15.20
C SER A 96 27.44 -24.30 16.71
N LYS A 97 26.71 -23.49 17.48
CA LYS A 97 26.51 -23.73 18.93
C LYS A 97 25.48 -24.83 19.23
N ALA A 98 24.97 -25.51 18.19
CA ALA A 98 23.96 -26.54 18.34
C ALA A 98 24.47 -27.67 19.23
N PHE A 99 23.58 -28.20 20.07
CA PHE A 99 23.89 -29.25 21.05
C PHE A 99 24.91 -28.88 22.13
N GLN A 100 25.49 -27.67 22.17
CA GLN A 100 26.44 -27.29 23.23
C GLN A 100 25.79 -27.25 24.62
N PHE A 101 24.47 -26.99 24.68
CA PHE A 101 23.69 -27.02 25.91
C PHE A 101 23.71 -28.39 26.60
N LEU A 102 24.00 -29.48 25.86
CA LEU A 102 24.11 -30.82 26.43
C LEU A 102 25.19 -30.92 27.50
N LYS A 103 26.23 -30.08 27.45
CA LYS A 103 27.28 -30.04 28.49
C LYS A 103 26.73 -29.69 29.88
N ASN A 104 25.64 -28.93 29.91
CA ASN A 104 24.99 -28.46 31.13
C ASN A 104 23.72 -29.26 31.45
N PHE A 105 23.39 -30.27 30.62
CA PHE A 105 22.19 -31.09 30.79
C PHE A 105 22.52 -32.36 31.61
N ASN A 106 21.82 -32.53 32.72
CA ASN A 106 21.83 -33.79 33.48
C ASN A 106 20.39 -34.30 33.62
N HIS A 107 20.13 -35.46 33.03
CA HIS A 107 18.81 -36.07 33.01
C HIS A 107 18.26 -36.39 34.41
N GLN A 108 19.14 -36.68 35.38
CA GLN A 108 18.77 -37.15 36.71
C GLN A 108 18.49 -36.03 37.72
N VAL A 109 18.85 -34.78 37.42
CA VAL A 109 18.77 -33.66 38.37
C VAL A 109 17.64 -32.72 38.01
N GLU A 110 16.93 -32.22 39.02
CA GLU A 110 15.96 -31.14 38.84
C GLU A 110 16.71 -29.84 38.52
N VAL A 111 16.37 -29.23 37.39
CA VAL A 111 17.13 -28.10 36.85
C VAL A 111 16.58 -26.80 37.45
N SER A 112 17.46 -25.92 37.94
CA SER A 112 17.06 -24.59 38.42
C SER A 112 16.47 -23.75 37.30
N GLU A 113 15.58 -22.81 37.62
CA GLU A 113 14.93 -21.92 36.64
C GLU A 113 15.92 -21.26 35.66
N THR A 114 17.02 -20.71 36.19
CA THR A 114 18.10 -20.12 35.38
C THR A 114 18.69 -21.09 34.36
N LYS A 115 18.88 -22.35 34.75
CA LYS A 115 19.42 -23.40 33.88
C LYS A 115 18.36 -23.94 32.92
N ILE A 116 17.07 -23.95 33.29
CA ILE A 116 15.97 -24.31 32.38
C ILE A 116 15.97 -23.36 31.19
N ASN A 117 16.05 -22.04 31.44
CA ASN A 117 16.09 -21.04 30.38
C ASN A 117 17.31 -21.20 29.46
N GLU A 118 18.51 -21.40 30.03
CA GLU A 118 19.74 -21.64 29.25
C GLU A 118 19.65 -22.88 28.35
N ILE A 119 19.10 -23.99 28.87
CA ILE A 119 18.95 -25.23 28.10
C ILE A 119 17.85 -25.06 27.04
N PHE A 120 16.76 -24.36 27.37
CA PHE A 120 15.68 -24.08 26.43
C PHE A 120 16.16 -23.23 25.24
N ASP A 121 16.91 -22.16 25.48
CA ASP A 121 17.55 -21.36 24.43
C ASP A 121 18.46 -22.22 23.53
N GLY A 122 19.22 -23.13 24.16
CA GLY A 122 20.03 -24.12 23.44
C GLY A 122 19.20 -25.07 22.58
N CYS A 123 18.03 -25.48 23.05
CA CYS A 123 17.09 -26.33 22.33
C CYS A 123 16.49 -25.59 21.12
N LEU A 124 16.06 -24.33 21.28
CA LEU A 124 15.57 -23.49 20.18
C LEU A 124 16.65 -23.28 19.11
N PHE A 125 17.86 -22.94 19.52
CA PHE A 125 18.99 -22.79 18.60
C PHE A 125 19.27 -24.10 17.83
N THR A 126 19.23 -25.23 18.53
CA THR A 126 19.46 -26.56 17.95
C THR A 126 18.33 -26.95 17.00
N TYR A 127 17.08 -26.63 17.32
CA TYR A 127 15.93 -26.84 16.43
C TYR A 127 16.10 -26.07 15.11
N HIS A 128 16.44 -24.78 15.17
CA HIS A 128 16.71 -24.00 13.95
C HIS A 128 17.87 -24.56 13.13
N TYR A 129 18.94 -25.02 13.78
CA TYR A 129 20.03 -25.73 13.12
C TYR A 129 19.52 -26.99 12.40
N LEU A 130 18.72 -27.82 13.05
CA LEU A 130 18.16 -29.06 12.47
C LEU A 130 17.19 -28.80 11.32
N ILE A 131 16.41 -27.71 11.34
CA ILE A 131 15.60 -27.29 10.19
C ILE A 131 16.50 -27.05 8.98
N ASN A 132 17.61 -26.33 9.18
CA ASN A 132 18.51 -25.97 8.09
C ASN A 132 19.28 -27.18 7.56
N GLU A 133 19.80 -28.03 8.45
CA GLU A 133 20.43 -29.30 8.08
C GLU A 133 19.44 -30.20 7.32
N SER A 134 18.20 -30.32 7.78
CA SER A 134 17.17 -31.10 7.09
C SER A 134 16.87 -30.56 5.70
N LYS A 135 16.78 -29.23 5.54
CA LYS A 135 16.61 -28.60 4.22
C LYS A 135 17.79 -28.90 3.30
N SER A 136 19.02 -28.83 3.83
CA SER A 136 20.25 -29.13 3.08
C SER A 136 20.28 -30.60 2.64
N PHE A 137 20.00 -31.51 3.57
CA PHE A 137 19.94 -32.95 3.34
C PHE A 137 18.86 -33.32 2.31
N PHE A 138 17.66 -32.75 2.42
CA PHE A 138 16.57 -32.99 1.46
C PHE A 138 16.91 -32.52 0.05
N ARG A 139 17.62 -31.38 -0.08
CA ARG A 139 18.04 -30.84 -1.37
C ARG A 139 19.20 -31.59 -2.00
N SER A 140 20.13 -32.10 -1.19
CA SER A 140 21.36 -32.73 -1.68
C SER A 140 21.22 -34.22 -1.93
N LYS A 141 20.55 -34.95 -1.02
CA LYS A 141 20.54 -36.43 -1.02
C LYS A 141 19.17 -37.03 -1.33
N MET A 142 18.10 -36.25 -1.26
CA MET A 142 16.73 -36.73 -1.46
C MET A 142 15.99 -35.94 -2.54
N GLU A 143 16.67 -35.26 -3.47
CA GLU A 143 15.97 -34.47 -4.50
C GLU A 143 15.10 -35.37 -5.40
N THR A 144 13.83 -34.99 -5.60
CA THR A 144 12.90 -35.70 -6.50
C THR A 144 12.44 -34.81 -7.64
N LYS A 145 11.88 -35.40 -8.71
CA LYS A 145 11.22 -34.65 -9.79
C LYS A 145 10.09 -33.75 -9.28
N LEU A 146 9.38 -34.16 -8.23
CA LEU A 146 8.31 -33.38 -7.63
C LEU A 146 8.85 -32.09 -6.98
N ASP A 147 10.03 -32.11 -6.36
CA ASP A 147 10.63 -30.91 -5.78
C ASP A 147 10.99 -29.89 -6.86
N ARG A 148 11.60 -30.34 -7.96
CA ARG A 148 11.89 -29.48 -9.12
C ARG A 148 10.62 -28.88 -9.70
N PHE A 149 9.57 -29.69 -9.85
CA PHE A 149 8.26 -29.22 -10.31
C PHE A 149 7.66 -28.15 -9.37
N LYS A 150 7.67 -28.39 -8.04
CA LYS A 150 7.18 -27.43 -7.04
C LYS A 150 7.96 -26.11 -7.09
N GLN A 151 9.29 -26.17 -7.23
CA GLN A 151 10.14 -24.97 -7.36
C GLN A 151 9.80 -24.18 -8.63
N ILE A 152 9.74 -24.84 -9.80
CA ILE A 152 9.36 -24.21 -11.06
C ILE A 152 7.97 -23.58 -10.96
N ARG A 153 6.99 -24.31 -10.41
CA ARG A 153 5.63 -23.80 -10.21
C ARG A 153 5.59 -22.57 -9.32
N LYS A 154 6.35 -22.55 -8.22
CA LYS A 154 6.45 -21.39 -7.32
C LYS A 154 7.01 -20.16 -8.06
N ILE A 155 8.09 -20.33 -8.82
CA ILE A 155 8.69 -19.25 -9.61
C ILE A 155 7.70 -18.72 -10.65
N ARG A 156 6.99 -19.60 -11.37
CA ARG A 156 5.95 -19.21 -12.33
C ARG A 156 4.85 -18.36 -11.71
N ILE A 157 4.33 -18.79 -10.56
CA ILE A 157 3.29 -18.05 -9.84
C ILE A 157 3.79 -16.64 -9.50
N ILE A 158 5.01 -16.52 -8.98
CA ILE A 158 5.61 -15.22 -8.66
C ILE A 158 5.72 -14.34 -9.93
N VAL A 159 6.21 -14.89 -11.03
CA VAL A 159 6.37 -14.15 -12.29
C VAL A 159 5.03 -13.68 -12.84
N VAL A 160 4.04 -14.57 -12.92
CA VAL A 160 2.69 -14.23 -13.42
C VAL A 160 2.03 -13.18 -12.53
N SER A 161 2.09 -13.35 -11.21
CA SER A 161 1.55 -12.37 -10.26
C SER A 161 2.22 -11.01 -10.39
N SER A 162 3.55 -10.98 -10.56
CA SER A 162 4.29 -9.73 -10.77
C SER A 162 3.89 -9.02 -12.06
N ILE A 163 3.73 -9.75 -13.16
CA ILE A 163 3.28 -9.18 -14.44
C ILE A 163 1.87 -8.61 -14.31
N LEU A 164 0.95 -9.35 -13.69
CA LEU A 164 -0.41 -8.87 -13.45
C LEU A 164 -0.42 -7.61 -12.58
N LEU A 165 0.35 -7.61 -11.48
CA LEU A 165 0.45 -6.45 -10.60
C LEU A 165 1.03 -5.23 -11.32
N LEU A 166 2.11 -5.39 -12.08
CA LEU A 166 2.71 -4.31 -12.87
C LEU A 166 1.74 -3.79 -13.93
N SER A 167 0.98 -4.66 -14.59
CA SER A 167 -0.04 -4.24 -15.56
C SER A 167 -1.14 -3.41 -14.90
N LEU A 168 -1.64 -3.83 -13.73
CA LEU A 168 -2.65 -3.10 -12.96
C LEU A 168 -2.13 -1.73 -12.52
N ILE A 169 -0.92 -1.68 -11.95
CA ILE A 169 -0.28 -0.42 -11.54
C ILE A 169 -0.10 0.50 -12.74
N SER A 170 0.28 -0.03 -13.91
CA SER A 170 0.45 0.75 -15.14
C SER A 170 -0.87 1.37 -15.60
N VAL A 171 -1.97 0.61 -15.57
CA VAL A 171 -3.31 1.12 -15.91
C VAL A 171 -3.74 2.21 -14.92
N LEU A 172 -3.58 1.99 -13.61
CA LEU A 172 -3.93 2.97 -12.59
C LEU A 172 -3.08 4.25 -12.72
N TYR A 173 -1.77 4.11 -12.96
CA TYR A 173 -0.87 5.23 -13.19
C TYR A 173 -1.26 6.02 -14.44
N TYR A 174 -1.61 5.33 -15.53
CA TYR A 174 -2.07 5.97 -16.75
C TYR A 174 -3.35 6.78 -16.50
N GLN A 175 -4.35 6.20 -15.83
CA GLN A 175 -5.59 6.90 -15.48
C GLN A 175 -5.36 8.10 -14.55
N TYR A 176 -4.44 7.99 -13.61
CA TYR A 176 -4.06 9.09 -12.72
C TYR A 176 -3.34 10.23 -13.45
N LYS A 177 -2.41 9.90 -14.36
CA LYS A 177 -1.62 10.88 -15.13
C LYS A 177 -2.42 11.53 -16.26
N PHE A 178 -3.33 10.78 -16.87
CA PHE A 178 -4.15 11.19 -18.00
C PHE A 178 -5.64 11.03 -17.67
N PRO A 179 -6.16 11.82 -16.71
CA PRO A 179 -7.52 11.66 -16.26
C PRO A 179 -8.48 12.16 -17.34
N VAL A 180 -9.48 11.36 -17.68
CA VAL A 180 -10.58 11.72 -18.60
C VAL A 180 -11.64 12.49 -17.81
N LEU A 181 -12.18 13.58 -18.37
CA LEU A 181 -13.18 14.39 -17.67
C LEU A 181 -14.39 13.54 -17.28
N LYS A 182 -14.76 13.56 -16.00
CA LYS A 182 -15.98 12.96 -15.46
C LYS A 182 -17.08 14.01 -15.33
N ASP A 183 -18.32 13.55 -15.23
CA ASP A 183 -19.45 14.42 -14.92
C ASP A 183 -19.24 14.96 -13.49
N GLN A 184 -19.26 16.28 -13.37
CA GLN A 184 -19.00 17.04 -12.14
C GLN A 184 -19.80 18.35 -12.19
N SER A 185 -19.70 19.17 -11.15
CA SER A 185 -20.37 20.47 -11.09
C SER A 185 -19.40 21.58 -10.73
N ILE A 186 -19.66 22.78 -11.24
CA ILE A 186 -19.09 24.01 -10.67
C ILE A 186 -19.93 24.33 -9.43
N LYS A 187 -19.29 24.59 -8.30
CA LYS A 187 -19.96 25.08 -7.09
C LYS A 187 -19.50 26.49 -6.78
N MET A 188 -20.42 27.28 -6.26
CA MET A 188 -20.14 28.64 -5.80
C MET A 188 -20.71 28.85 -4.42
N TYR A 189 -19.94 29.54 -3.60
CA TYR A 189 -20.33 29.94 -2.26
C TYR A 189 -20.10 31.44 -2.10
N THR A 190 -21.10 32.15 -1.62
CA THR A 190 -21.00 33.56 -1.32
C THR A 190 -20.51 33.78 0.12
N PHE A 191 -19.75 34.84 0.36
CA PHE A 191 -19.37 35.28 1.71
C PHE A 191 -19.41 36.81 1.82
N LEU A 192 -19.30 37.32 3.05
CA LEU A 192 -19.63 38.72 3.36
C LEU A 192 -18.54 39.70 2.89
N ASP A 193 -17.28 39.46 3.26
CA ASP A 193 -16.13 40.31 2.94
C ASP A 193 -14.80 39.60 3.24
N LYS A 194 -13.70 40.33 3.08
CA LYS A 194 -12.34 39.84 3.33
C LYS A 194 -12.11 39.43 4.79
N GLU A 195 -12.68 40.15 5.75
CA GLU A 195 -12.52 39.85 7.18
C GLU A 195 -13.37 38.64 7.61
N HIS A 196 -14.46 38.36 6.88
CA HIS A 196 -15.40 37.28 7.15
C HIS A 196 -15.54 36.29 5.96
N PRO A 197 -14.48 35.51 5.64
CA PRO A 197 -14.48 34.62 4.47
C PRO A 197 -15.17 33.27 4.73
N GLN A 198 -16.01 33.14 5.77
CA GLN A 198 -16.73 31.91 6.05
C GLN A 198 -17.80 31.64 4.98
N THR A 199 -17.84 30.40 4.49
CA THR A 199 -18.82 29.94 3.50
C THR A 199 -19.79 28.96 4.13
N SER A 200 -21.03 28.91 3.64
CA SER A 200 -22.08 27.98 4.12
C SER A 200 -22.61 27.14 2.98
N GLU A 201 -22.81 25.85 3.23
CA GLU A 201 -23.47 24.91 2.31
C GLU A 201 -24.92 25.34 1.99
N SER A 202 -25.59 26.06 2.90
CA SER A 202 -26.96 26.54 2.68
C SER A 202 -27.08 27.60 1.58
N LEU A 203 -26.00 28.31 1.29
CA LEU A 203 -25.93 29.35 0.24
C LEU A 203 -25.19 28.86 -1.01
N MET A 204 -24.85 27.57 -1.05
CA MET A 204 -24.14 26.98 -2.17
C MET A 204 -25.08 26.85 -3.37
N VAL A 205 -24.57 27.27 -4.52
CA VAL A 205 -25.22 27.08 -5.82
C VAL A 205 -24.32 26.24 -6.70
N SER A 206 -24.91 25.31 -7.45
CA SER A 206 -24.16 24.40 -8.30
C SER A 206 -24.80 24.23 -9.68
N LEU A 207 -23.94 24.05 -10.69
CA LEU A 207 -24.37 23.75 -12.06
C LEU A 207 -23.54 22.61 -12.63
N PRO A 208 -24.17 21.67 -13.37
CA PRO A 208 -23.47 20.54 -13.96
C PRO A 208 -22.55 20.97 -15.10
N VAL A 209 -21.39 20.31 -15.19
CA VAL A 209 -20.40 20.47 -16.25
C VAL A 209 -20.49 19.27 -17.18
N SER A 210 -20.95 19.50 -18.42
CA SER A 210 -21.09 18.43 -19.41
C SER A 210 -19.76 18.09 -20.08
N LYS A 211 -19.54 16.81 -20.36
CA LYS A 211 -18.43 16.36 -21.23
C LYS A 211 -18.53 16.86 -22.66
N THR A 212 -19.74 17.15 -23.15
CA THR A 212 -19.93 17.69 -24.50
C THR A 212 -19.46 19.15 -24.65
N GLY A 213 -19.31 19.88 -23.53
CA GLY A 213 -18.81 21.26 -23.51
C GLY A 213 -17.28 21.38 -23.48
N VAL A 214 -16.54 20.26 -23.52
CA VAL A 214 -15.07 20.23 -23.48
C VAL A 214 -14.48 20.99 -24.67
N GLY A 215 -13.56 21.90 -24.38
CA GLY A 215 -12.84 22.68 -25.40
C GLY A 215 -13.63 23.85 -25.99
N VAL A 216 -14.88 24.07 -25.55
CA VAL A 216 -15.76 25.17 -25.98
C VAL A 216 -15.94 26.16 -24.83
N TRP A 217 -16.26 27.42 -25.16
CA TRP A 217 -16.66 28.42 -24.17
C TRP A 217 -18.11 28.17 -23.76
N ASN A 218 -18.35 28.03 -22.45
CA ASN A 218 -19.67 27.82 -21.88
C ASN A 218 -19.99 28.96 -20.91
N GLU A 219 -21.21 29.48 -20.94
CA GLU A 219 -21.72 30.44 -19.96
C GLU A 219 -22.56 29.70 -18.92
N TYR A 220 -22.21 29.89 -17.65
CA TYR A 220 -22.90 29.31 -16.50
C TYR A 220 -23.59 30.41 -15.72
N VAL A 221 -24.90 30.27 -15.50
CA VAL A 221 -25.75 31.28 -14.87
C VAL A 221 -26.31 30.73 -13.55
N PHE A 222 -25.72 31.13 -12.43
CA PHE A 222 -26.11 30.71 -11.09
C PHE A 222 -27.12 31.68 -10.51
N THR A 223 -28.27 31.18 -10.09
CA THR A 223 -29.28 31.97 -9.38
C THR A 223 -29.11 31.78 -7.88
N LEU A 224 -28.87 32.86 -7.14
CA LEU A 224 -28.74 32.82 -5.69
C LEU A 224 -30.11 32.52 -5.05
N PRO A 225 -30.19 31.72 -3.96
CA PRO A 225 -31.46 31.37 -3.32
C PRO A 225 -32.26 32.61 -2.89
N GLU A 226 -31.59 33.55 -2.25
CA GLU A 226 -32.14 34.83 -1.82
C GLU A 226 -31.34 36.00 -2.44
N THR A 227 -31.97 37.17 -2.55
CA THR A 227 -31.28 38.38 -2.98
C THR A 227 -30.39 38.86 -1.84
N MET A 228 -29.09 38.95 -2.08
CA MET A 228 -28.13 39.27 -1.02
C MET A 228 -28.14 40.76 -0.71
N SER A 229 -28.36 41.12 0.55
CA SER A 229 -28.33 42.51 1.03
C SER A 229 -26.89 43.05 1.13
N GLN A 230 -25.94 42.20 1.52
CA GLN A 230 -24.50 42.50 1.50
C GLN A 230 -23.72 41.31 0.96
N PHE A 231 -22.95 41.54 -0.11
CA PHE A 231 -22.19 40.51 -0.81
C PHE A 231 -20.83 41.07 -1.24
N GLY A 232 -19.72 40.59 -0.65
CA GLY A 232 -18.38 41.12 -0.89
C GLY A 232 -17.33 40.06 -1.28
N GLY A 233 -17.73 38.81 -1.47
CA GLY A 233 -16.81 37.80 -1.97
C GLY A 233 -17.44 36.48 -2.38
N LEU A 234 -16.70 35.73 -3.20
CA LEU A 234 -17.13 34.51 -3.87
C LEU A 234 -16.04 33.45 -3.79
N ARG A 235 -16.38 32.26 -3.25
CA ARG A 235 -15.60 31.04 -3.44
C ARG A 235 -16.13 30.31 -4.67
N ILE A 236 -15.26 30.06 -5.63
CA ILE A 236 -15.54 29.28 -6.85
C ILE A 236 -14.78 27.98 -6.73
N ASP A 237 -15.49 26.86 -6.80
CA ASP A 237 -14.93 25.52 -6.92
C ASP A 237 -15.15 25.08 -8.37
N PRO A 238 -14.20 25.36 -9.28
CA PRO A 238 -14.46 25.28 -10.72
C PRO A 238 -14.61 23.84 -11.21
N LEU A 239 -13.75 22.91 -10.77
CA LEU A 239 -13.69 21.54 -11.27
C LEU A 239 -13.01 20.62 -10.24
N GLU A 240 -13.76 19.77 -9.55
CA GLU A 240 -13.27 18.84 -8.49
C GLU A 240 -12.18 17.87 -8.98
N GLN A 241 -12.14 17.57 -10.28
CA GLN A 241 -11.20 16.62 -10.84
C GLN A 241 -9.82 17.24 -11.10
N ARG A 242 -8.74 16.59 -10.63
CA ARG A 242 -7.35 16.91 -10.97
C ARG A 242 -7.06 16.79 -12.47
N GLY A 243 -6.15 17.62 -12.97
CA GLY A 243 -5.56 17.51 -14.29
C GLY A 243 -6.46 18.04 -15.39
N ILE A 244 -7.43 18.89 -15.03
CA ILE A 244 -8.25 19.62 -15.98
C ILE A 244 -7.69 21.03 -16.09
N ARG A 245 -7.41 21.45 -17.33
CA ARG A 245 -7.06 22.83 -17.64
C ARG A 245 -8.34 23.61 -17.86
N PHE A 246 -8.47 24.77 -17.24
CA PHE A 246 -9.62 25.63 -17.40
C PHE A 246 -9.22 27.11 -17.48
N VAL A 247 -10.11 27.92 -18.03
CA VAL A 247 -9.95 29.35 -18.22
C VAL A 247 -11.26 30.00 -17.84
N LEU A 248 -11.20 31.02 -16.98
CA LEU A 248 -12.33 31.88 -16.64
C LEU A 248 -12.16 33.17 -17.45
N ASP A 249 -13.06 33.42 -18.39
CA ASP A 249 -13.02 34.62 -19.24
C ASP A 249 -13.61 35.81 -18.48
N ASP A 250 -14.88 35.70 -18.11
CA ASP A 250 -15.62 36.79 -17.47
C ASP A 250 -16.48 36.27 -16.31
N LEU A 251 -16.48 37.02 -15.22
CA LEU A 251 -17.33 36.84 -14.04
C LEU A 251 -18.19 38.09 -13.90
N GLN A 252 -19.52 37.94 -13.93
CA GLN A 252 -20.46 39.03 -13.72
C GLN A 252 -21.40 38.72 -12.56
N ILE A 253 -21.69 39.73 -11.74
CA ILE A 253 -22.71 39.68 -10.70
C ILE A 253 -23.79 40.65 -11.08
N LEU A 254 -25.05 40.21 -11.06
CA LEU A 254 -26.19 40.99 -11.52
C LEU A 254 -27.28 41.04 -10.45
N ASP A 255 -28.04 42.13 -10.47
CA ASP A 255 -29.26 42.26 -9.66
C ASP A 255 -30.43 41.44 -10.23
N ALA A 256 -31.58 41.48 -9.57
CA ALA A 256 -32.80 40.79 -10.00
C ALA A 256 -33.37 41.30 -11.34
N ASN A 257 -33.00 42.51 -11.76
CA ASN A 257 -33.42 43.13 -13.02
C ASN A 257 -32.42 42.87 -14.16
N GLY A 258 -31.31 42.16 -13.89
CA GLY A 258 -30.25 41.90 -14.86
C GLY A 258 -29.28 43.06 -15.04
N LYS A 259 -29.25 44.05 -14.14
CA LYS A 259 -28.22 45.10 -14.13
C LYS A 259 -26.92 44.52 -13.57
N VAL A 260 -25.81 44.75 -14.29
CA VAL A 260 -24.48 44.34 -13.82
C VAL A 260 -24.06 45.21 -12.64
N LEU A 261 -23.82 44.57 -11.50
CA LEU A 261 -23.30 45.18 -10.27
C LEU A 261 -21.78 45.10 -10.20
N TYR A 262 -21.20 44.05 -10.76
CA TYR A 262 -19.75 43.82 -10.81
C TYR A 262 -19.41 42.97 -12.02
N SER A 263 -18.26 43.23 -12.65
CA SER A 263 -17.68 42.42 -13.72
C SER A 263 -16.17 42.36 -13.55
N LYS A 264 -15.60 41.17 -13.71
CA LYS A 264 -14.15 40.96 -13.67
C LYS A 264 -13.71 39.98 -14.75
N LYS A 265 -12.72 40.41 -15.52
CA LYS A 265 -11.95 39.58 -16.43
C LYS A 265 -10.70 39.09 -15.74
N ILE A 266 -10.33 37.82 -15.92
CA ILE A 266 -9.12 37.25 -15.29
C ILE A 266 -8.02 37.13 -16.34
N THR A 267 -7.19 38.17 -16.42
CA THR A 267 -6.08 38.33 -17.36
C THR A 267 -4.72 38.26 -16.67
N VAL A 268 -3.68 37.93 -17.43
CA VAL A 268 -2.29 37.91 -16.94
C VAL A 268 -1.76 39.34 -16.93
N SER A 269 -1.29 39.80 -15.78
CA SER A 269 -0.66 41.12 -15.64
C SER A 269 0.80 41.12 -16.12
N GLN A 270 1.42 42.31 -16.16
CA GLN A 270 2.84 42.46 -16.51
C GLN A 270 3.79 41.72 -15.55
N SER A 271 3.37 41.44 -14.32
CA SER A 271 4.13 40.65 -13.33
C SER A 271 3.95 39.14 -13.50
N LEU A 272 3.24 38.70 -14.55
CA LEU A 272 2.92 37.28 -14.84
C LEU A 272 2.02 36.61 -13.79
N LEU A 273 1.39 37.40 -12.93
CA LEU A 273 0.33 36.98 -12.01
C LEU A 273 -1.05 37.41 -12.56
N PRO A 274 -2.16 36.83 -12.08
CA PRO A 274 -3.49 37.37 -12.35
C PRO A 274 -3.55 38.88 -12.08
N GLU A 275 -4.14 39.62 -13.00
CA GLU A 275 -4.44 41.04 -12.82
C GLU A 275 -5.32 41.24 -11.59
N ASP A 276 -5.03 42.29 -10.82
CA ASP A 276 -5.62 42.54 -9.50
C ASP A 276 -5.50 41.34 -8.56
N TYR A 277 -4.29 40.74 -8.46
CA TYR A 277 -4.00 39.60 -7.59
C TYR A 277 -4.46 39.81 -6.13
N GLN A 278 -4.48 41.07 -5.66
CA GLN A 278 -4.97 41.45 -4.34
C GLN A 278 -6.44 41.10 -4.06
N ASP A 279 -7.24 40.90 -5.11
CA ASP A 279 -8.64 40.49 -5.02
C ASP A 279 -8.77 38.96 -4.80
N PHE A 280 -7.68 38.20 -4.97
CA PHE A 280 -7.66 36.77 -4.73
C PHE A 280 -7.21 36.52 -3.29
N LEU A 281 -8.15 36.20 -2.41
CA LEU A 281 -7.87 35.89 -1.01
C LEU A 281 -7.14 34.56 -0.87
N GLU A 282 -7.54 33.55 -1.64
CA GLU A 282 -6.94 32.22 -1.64
C GLU A 282 -7.12 31.56 -3.02
N ILE A 283 -6.08 30.89 -3.51
CA ILE A 283 -6.16 29.94 -4.61
C ILE A 283 -5.53 28.64 -4.13
N SER A 284 -6.32 27.57 -4.03
CA SER A 284 -5.85 26.26 -3.57
C SER A 284 -6.06 25.20 -4.63
N ASP A 285 -5.18 24.19 -4.66
CA ASP A 285 -5.24 23.05 -5.58
C ASP A 285 -5.33 23.44 -7.07
N ILE A 286 -4.84 24.64 -7.42
CA ILE A 286 -4.84 25.19 -8.76
C ILE A 286 -3.45 25.81 -9.03
N LYS A 287 -2.94 25.61 -10.25
CA LYS A 287 -1.73 26.28 -10.74
C LYS A 287 -1.96 26.95 -12.08
N THR A 288 -1.15 27.95 -12.41
CA THR A 288 -1.11 28.52 -13.77
C THR A 288 -0.59 27.50 -14.78
N ALA A 289 -1.12 27.57 -16.00
CA ALA A 289 -0.86 26.59 -17.03
C ALA A 289 0.15 27.12 -18.06
N GLY A 290 1.39 26.60 -18.01
CA GLY A 290 2.43 26.95 -18.98
C GLY A 290 3.00 28.36 -18.79
N LYS A 291 3.81 28.82 -19.75
CA LYS A 291 4.25 30.21 -19.82
C LYS A 291 3.16 31.02 -20.52
N GLN A 292 2.61 32.02 -19.83
CA GLN A 292 1.60 32.92 -20.36
C GLN A 292 2.19 34.30 -20.55
N LEU A 293 1.66 35.05 -21.51
CA LEU A 293 2.06 36.42 -21.80
C LEU A 293 1.10 37.42 -21.14
N PRO A 294 1.57 38.62 -20.75
CA PRO A 294 0.70 39.69 -20.28
C PRO A 294 -0.43 39.98 -21.28
N GLY A 295 -1.65 40.17 -20.76
CA GLY A 295 -2.87 40.39 -21.54
C GLY A 295 -3.58 39.12 -22.02
N GLU A 296 -2.97 37.93 -21.90
CA GLU A 296 -3.67 36.67 -22.14
C GLU A 296 -4.65 36.36 -20.99
N LEU A 297 -5.69 35.56 -21.28
CA LEU A 297 -6.54 34.99 -20.23
C LEU A 297 -5.72 34.03 -19.36
N VAL A 298 -5.91 34.07 -18.05
CA VAL A 298 -5.19 33.18 -17.14
C VAL A 298 -5.69 31.75 -17.34
N GLU A 299 -4.85 30.91 -17.92
CA GLU A 299 -5.13 29.48 -18.01
C GLU A 299 -4.65 28.78 -16.74
N MET A 300 -5.51 27.96 -16.14
CA MET A 300 -5.29 27.28 -14.86
C MET A 300 -5.40 25.77 -15.02
N ILE A 301 -4.75 25.00 -14.13
CA ILE A 301 -4.85 23.54 -14.06
C ILE A 301 -5.15 23.13 -12.63
N SER A 302 -6.18 22.32 -12.43
CA SER A 302 -6.45 21.67 -11.14
C SER A 302 -5.35 20.65 -10.80
N THR A 303 -4.80 20.72 -9.60
CA THR A 303 -3.69 19.88 -9.13
C THR A 303 -4.05 18.91 -8.02
N GLY A 304 -5.10 19.19 -7.25
CA GLY A 304 -5.53 18.35 -6.13
C GLY A 304 -7.00 17.96 -6.21
N ARG A 305 -7.62 17.76 -5.04
CA ARG A 305 -8.98 17.22 -4.89
C ARG A 305 -10.01 18.28 -4.49
N ASP A 306 -9.55 19.46 -4.07
CA ASP A 306 -10.40 20.58 -3.67
C ASP A 306 -9.93 21.90 -4.29
N PRO A 307 -9.92 22.01 -5.63
CA PRO A 307 -9.54 23.25 -6.31
C PRO A 307 -10.57 24.33 -6.02
N LYS A 308 -10.11 25.44 -5.45
CA LYS A 308 -10.95 26.58 -5.06
C LYS A 308 -10.26 27.92 -5.31
N ILE A 309 -11.05 28.91 -5.68
CA ILE A 309 -10.65 30.31 -5.89
C ILE A 309 -11.54 31.17 -5.01
N LEU A 310 -10.96 31.89 -4.04
CA LEU A 310 -11.66 32.87 -3.22
C LEU A 310 -11.38 34.26 -3.76
N LEU A 311 -12.41 34.89 -4.32
CA LEU A 311 -12.41 36.25 -4.85
C LEU A 311 -13.09 37.20 -3.88
N VAL A 312 -12.53 38.39 -3.73
CA VAL A 312 -13.05 39.48 -2.90
C VAL A 312 -13.25 40.70 -3.78
N PHE A 313 -14.33 41.44 -3.54
CA PHE A 313 -14.66 42.67 -4.26
C PHE A 313 -15.41 43.63 -3.32
N PRO A 314 -15.57 44.92 -3.69
CA PRO A 314 -16.36 45.86 -2.90
C PRO A 314 -17.77 45.33 -2.62
N LYS A 315 -18.31 45.60 -1.42
CA LYS A 315 -19.64 45.12 -1.04
C LYS A 315 -20.70 45.58 -2.04
N LEU A 316 -21.44 44.62 -2.57
CA LEU A 316 -22.55 44.80 -3.48
C LEU A 316 -23.86 44.61 -2.72
N GLU A 317 -24.88 45.37 -3.12
CA GLU A 317 -26.25 45.24 -2.63
C GLU A 317 -27.13 44.69 -3.75
N ASN A 318 -28.16 43.92 -3.38
CA ASN A 318 -29.19 43.41 -4.28
C ASN A 318 -28.71 42.38 -5.33
N ALA A 319 -27.62 41.66 -5.07
CA ALA A 319 -27.13 40.62 -5.98
C ALA A 319 -28.08 39.41 -6.01
N LYS A 320 -28.39 38.91 -7.22
CA LYS A 320 -29.29 37.77 -7.43
C LYS A 320 -28.72 36.71 -8.37
N THR A 321 -27.95 37.11 -9.37
CA THR A 321 -27.43 36.19 -10.39
C THR A 321 -25.91 36.34 -10.52
N ILE A 322 -25.21 35.22 -10.68
CA ILE A 322 -23.78 35.19 -10.99
C ILE A 322 -23.61 34.50 -12.34
N LYS A 323 -22.93 35.16 -13.28
CA LYS A 323 -22.57 34.59 -14.58
C LYS A 323 -21.09 34.33 -14.64
N VAL A 324 -20.70 33.14 -15.07
CA VAL A 324 -19.31 32.77 -15.31
C VAL A 324 -19.16 32.18 -16.70
N LYS A 325 -18.28 32.76 -17.49
CA LYS A 325 -17.89 32.21 -18.78
C LYS A 325 -16.60 31.42 -18.63
N MET A 326 -16.68 30.11 -18.85
CA MET A 326 -15.57 29.18 -18.62
C MET A 326 -15.34 28.27 -19.82
N LYS A 327 -14.07 27.96 -20.08
CA LYS A 327 -13.63 26.90 -20.99
C LYS A 327 -12.78 25.91 -20.22
N TYR A 328 -12.95 24.60 -20.48
CA TYR A 328 -12.23 23.54 -19.80
C TYR A 328 -11.87 22.40 -20.75
N ILE A 329 -10.75 21.73 -20.48
CA ILE A 329 -10.21 20.63 -21.29
C ILE A 329 -9.27 19.76 -20.45
N GLU A 330 -9.18 18.46 -20.70
CA GLU A 330 -8.17 17.64 -20.02
C GLU A 330 -6.77 18.13 -20.36
N ALA A 331 -5.94 18.40 -19.35
CA ALA A 331 -4.67 19.11 -19.54
C ALA A 331 -3.72 18.41 -20.52
N HIS A 332 -3.80 17.07 -20.60
CA HIS A 332 -2.99 16.26 -21.50
C HIS A 332 -3.44 16.28 -22.97
N LYS A 333 -4.65 16.75 -23.26
CA LYS A 333 -5.16 16.90 -24.64
C LYS A 333 -4.86 18.27 -25.24
N VAL A 334 -4.30 19.19 -24.46
CA VAL A 334 -3.94 20.52 -24.97
C VAL A 334 -2.73 20.37 -25.89
N LYS A 335 -2.90 20.76 -27.17
CA LYS A 335 -1.78 20.83 -28.11
C LYS A 335 -0.76 21.83 -27.57
N LYS A 336 0.52 21.44 -27.50
CA LYS A 336 1.60 22.38 -27.19
C LYS A 336 1.60 23.45 -28.29
N LYS A 337 1.46 24.70 -27.88
CA LYS A 337 1.63 25.87 -28.75
C LYS A 337 3.09 25.99 -29.16
#